data_AF-A0A0Q5MWM9-F1
#
_entry.id   AF-A0A0Q5MWM9-F1
#
_cell.length_a   1.000
_cell.length_b   1.000
_cell.length_c   1.000
_cell.angle_alpha   90.00
_cell.angle_beta   90.00
_cell.angle_gamma   90.00
#
_symmetry.space_group_name_H-M   'P 1'
#
loop_
_entity.id
_entity.type
_entity.pdbx_description
1 polymer ?
#
loop_
_entity_poly.entity_id
_entity_poly.type
_entity_poly.pdbx_seq_one_letter_code
_entity_poly.pdbx_strand_id
1 'polypeptide(L)'
;MYRKGLTPARIAGLVKASPALVTYHLSIAREQDPELRVVHEAAAGERPARVTGRTMQQMNDLLAMVQAEGRYPSSRAGGAAERALASWLQRRRRDAAEGRLAPAVRDGLACLPGWQDGHRAAINEERWQQRLAELTAYRAAGQDWPRHKKTVTDTEHDLGVWLHTQRYKLRRGELDPAKETALNAAVPGWSAGRTRGRKARPSPDSGGGPGLDWSCE
;
A
#
# COMPACT_ATOMS: atom_id res chain seq x y z
N MET A 1 15.37 11.39 41.11
CA MET A 1 15.34 11.89 39.71
C MET A 1 15.52 10.76 38.68
N TYR A 2 16.48 9.85 38.87
CA TYR A 2 16.71 8.72 37.95
C TYR A 2 15.53 7.74 37.84
N ARG A 3 14.90 7.33 38.95
CA ARG A 3 13.64 6.54 38.96
C ARG A 3 12.51 7.13 38.12
N LYS A 4 12.50 8.45 37.89
CA LYS A 4 11.50 9.14 37.05
C LYS A 4 11.88 9.15 35.56
N GLY A 5 12.77 8.25 35.13
CA GLY A 5 13.23 8.16 33.74
C GLY A 5 14.20 9.27 33.28
N LEU A 6 14.74 10.11 34.18
CA LEU A 6 15.70 11.16 33.77
C LEU A 6 17.10 10.57 33.51
N THR A 7 17.74 11.01 32.43
CA THR A 7 19.12 10.59 32.10
C THR A 7 20.14 11.21 33.05
N PRO A 8 21.30 10.57 33.29
CA PRO A 8 22.36 11.11 34.15
C PRO A 8 22.79 12.53 33.76
N ALA A 9 22.91 12.82 32.46
CA ALA A 9 23.23 14.15 31.95
C ALA A 9 22.16 15.20 32.29
N ARG A 10 20.87 14.83 32.25
CA ARG A 10 19.76 15.74 32.61
C ARG A 10 19.75 16.00 34.12
N ILE A 11 20.02 14.97 34.93
CA ILE A 11 20.13 15.09 36.38
C ILE A 11 21.28 16.04 36.73
N ALA A 12 22.46 15.81 36.15
CA ALA A 12 23.63 16.67 36.30
C ALA A 12 23.33 18.14 35.99
N GLY A 13 22.63 18.41 34.88
CA GLY A 13 22.20 19.77 34.53
C GLY A 13 21.22 20.39 35.53
N LEU A 14 20.28 19.62 36.08
CA LEU A 14 19.31 20.11 37.07
C LEU A 14 19.93 20.38 38.43
N VAL A 15 20.86 19.53 38.86
CA VAL A 15 21.52 19.66 40.17
C VAL A 15 22.83 20.46 40.11
N LYS A 16 23.19 21.00 38.92
CA LYS A 16 24.45 21.71 38.66
C LYS A 16 25.68 20.92 39.13
N ALA A 17 25.68 19.61 38.89
CA ALA A 17 26.78 18.71 39.24
C ALA A 17 27.46 18.15 37.99
N SER A 18 28.66 17.56 38.16
CA SER A 18 29.35 16.88 37.07
C SER A 18 28.60 15.62 36.63
N PRO A 19 28.45 15.37 35.30
CA PRO A 19 27.87 14.13 34.79
C PRO A 19 28.60 12.86 35.26
N ALA A 20 29.92 12.95 35.45
CA ALA A 20 30.73 11.83 35.95
C ALA A 20 30.36 11.48 37.40
N LEU A 21 30.19 12.51 38.25
CA LEU A 21 29.80 12.33 39.66
C LEU A 21 28.40 11.74 39.78
N VAL A 22 27.46 12.21 38.96
CA VAL A 22 26.09 11.64 38.92
C VAL A 22 26.13 10.18 38.47
N THR A 23 26.94 9.84 37.46
CA THR A 23 27.06 8.45 36.97
C THR A 23 27.66 7.53 38.04
N TYR A 24 28.67 8.00 38.76
CA TYR A 24 29.29 7.30 39.89
C TYR A 24 28.28 7.03 41.02
N HIS A 25 27.53 8.04 41.46
CA HIS A 25 26.51 7.80 42.49
C HIS A 25 25.36 6.90 42.00
N LEU A 26 25.04 6.92 40.70
CA LEU A 26 24.06 6.01 40.13
C LEU A 26 24.56 4.57 40.04
N SER A 27 25.87 4.31 39.89
CA SER A 27 26.38 2.93 39.94
C SER A 27 26.23 2.35 41.34
N ILE A 28 26.61 3.11 42.37
CA ILE A 28 26.44 2.72 43.78
C ILE A 28 24.95 2.51 44.10
N ALA A 29 24.08 3.42 43.67
CA ALA A 29 22.64 3.30 43.91
C ALA A 29 22.01 2.08 43.21
N ARG A 30 22.56 1.64 42.06
CA ARG A 30 22.11 0.44 41.34
C ARG A 30 22.61 -0.86 41.97
N GLU A 31 23.76 -0.82 42.63
CA GLU A 31 24.26 -1.96 43.42
C GLU A 31 23.42 -2.17 44.67
N GLN A 32 22.97 -1.09 45.30
CA GLN A 32 22.12 -1.13 46.51
C GLN A 32 20.65 -1.41 46.20
N ASP A 33 20.15 -0.94 45.05
CA ASP A 33 18.79 -1.20 44.59
C ASP A 33 18.79 -1.65 43.11
N PRO A 34 18.71 -2.98 42.87
CA PRO A 34 18.60 -3.53 41.53
C PRO A 34 17.33 -3.10 40.77
N GLU A 35 16.22 -2.81 41.47
CA GLU A 35 14.95 -2.41 40.85
C GLU A 35 14.99 -0.97 40.30
N LEU A 36 15.95 -0.16 40.75
CA LEU A 36 16.18 1.21 40.31
C LEU A 36 16.25 1.33 38.78
N ARG A 37 16.86 0.33 38.12
CA ARG A 37 16.98 0.27 36.67
C ARG A 37 15.63 -0.05 36.00
N VAL A 38 14.89 -1.02 36.53
CA VAL A 38 13.58 -1.43 35.99
C VAL A 38 12.59 -0.28 36.09
N VAL A 39 12.54 0.40 37.24
CA VAL A 39 11.68 1.58 37.45
C VAL A 39 12.10 2.73 36.55
N HIS A 40 13.40 2.96 36.36
CA HIS A 40 13.90 3.95 35.41
C HIS A 40 13.48 3.63 33.97
N GLU A 41 13.64 2.38 33.53
CA GLU A 41 13.30 1.93 32.18
C GLU A 41 11.79 2.02 31.92
N ALA A 42 10.95 1.63 32.88
CA ALA A 42 9.50 1.80 32.81
C ALA A 42 9.10 3.29 32.67
N ALA A 43 9.64 4.15 33.53
CA ALA A 43 9.36 5.59 33.47
C ALA A 43 9.98 6.30 32.25
N ALA A 44 11.05 5.75 31.66
CA ALA A 44 11.66 6.25 30.44
C ALA A 44 10.89 5.81 29.19
N GLY A 45 10.30 4.60 29.20
CA GLY A 45 9.49 4.05 28.11
C GLY A 45 8.20 4.82 27.84
N GLU A 46 7.66 5.52 28.84
CA GLU A 46 6.50 6.41 28.68
C GLU A 46 6.83 7.75 28.02
N ARG A 47 8.10 8.09 27.79
CA ARG A 47 8.45 9.36 27.17
C ARG A 47 8.17 9.33 25.67
N PRO A 48 7.31 10.21 25.15
CA PRO A 48 7.09 10.30 23.71
C PRO A 48 8.40 10.61 23.02
N ALA A 49 8.67 9.91 21.91
CA ALA A 49 9.80 10.17 21.04
C ALA A 49 9.87 11.69 20.75
N ARG A 50 11.02 12.31 21.03
CA ARG A 50 11.18 13.76 20.82
C ARG A 50 11.04 14.06 19.33
N VAL A 51 9.97 14.76 18.97
CA VAL A 51 9.78 15.29 17.62
C VAL A 51 10.84 16.37 17.38
N THR A 52 11.63 16.22 16.33
CA THR A 52 12.66 17.20 15.98
C THR A 52 12.04 18.48 15.43
N GLY A 53 12.68 19.64 15.61
CA GLY A 53 12.21 20.91 15.04
C GLY A 53 12.02 20.86 13.52
N ARG A 54 12.88 20.11 12.81
CA ARG A 54 12.72 19.84 11.38
C ARG A 54 11.42 19.09 11.06
N THR A 55 11.04 18.13 11.89
CA THR A 55 9.78 17.37 11.70
C THR A 55 8.57 18.27 11.87
N MET A 56 8.60 19.18 12.85
CA MET A 56 7.56 20.20 13.03
C MET A 56 7.47 21.13 11.82
N GLN A 57 8.61 21.60 11.30
CA GLN A 57 8.62 22.46 10.11
C GLN A 57 8.00 21.75 8.90
N GLN A 58 8.42 20.51 8.62
CA GLN A 58 7.88 19.75 7.49
C GLN A 58 6.38 19.47 7.63
N MET A 59 5.89 19.29 8.85
CA MET A 59 4.47 19.16 9.13
C MET A 59 3.73 20.47 8.84
N ASN A 60 4.24 21.60 9.33
CA ASN A 60 3.65 22.91 9.07
C ASN A 60 3.65 23.27 7.58
N ASP A 61 4.75 23.01 6.88
CA ASP A 61 4.86 23.22 5.43
C ASP A 61 3.85 22.36 4.66
N LEU A 62 3.64 21.11 5.09
CA LEU A 62 2.63 20.23 4.51
C LEU A 62 1.21 20.76 4.75
N LEU A 63 0.89 21.17 5.98
CA LEU A 63 -0.41 21.73 6.34
C LEU A 63 -0.71 22.98 5.52
N ALA A 64 0.24 23.91 5.43
CA ALA A 64 0.12 25.13 4.66
C ALA A 64 -0.11 24.84 3.16
N MET A 65 0.63 23.90 2.58
CA MET A 65 0.48 23.53 1.18
C MET A 65 -0.90 22.91 0.90
N VAL A 66 -1.36 21.97 1.73
CA VAL A 66 -2.67 21.32 1.54
C VAL A 66 -3.80 22.33 1.75
N GLN A 67 -3.66 23.27 2.68
CA GLN A 67 -4.63 24.35 2.88
C GLN A 67 -4.66 25.33 1.70
N ALA A 68 -3.50 25.69 1.14
CA ALA A 68 -3.41 26.65 0.05
C ALA A 68 -3.86 26.07 -1.30
N GLU A 69 -3.50 24.82 -1.59
CA GLU A 69 -3.71 24.23 -2.92
C GLU A 69 -4.82 23.18 -2.95
N GLY A 70 -5.35 22.76 -1.79
CA GLY A 70 -6.35 21.70 -1.69
C GLY A 70 -5.83 20.31 -2.11
N ARG A 71 -4.52 20.16 -2.34
CA ARG A 71 -3.91 18.92 -2.83
C ARG A 71 -2.68 18.54 -2.02
N TYR A 72 -2.40 17.24 -1.97
CA TYR A 72 -1.18 16.72 -1.36
C TYR A 72 0.06 16.93 -2.25
N PRO A 73 1.26 17.01 -1.67
CA PRO A 73 2.50 17.14 -2.42
C PRO A 73 2.77 15.92 -3.30
N SER A 74 3.25 16.20 -4.51
CA SER A 74 3.59 15.20 -5.52
C SER A 74 5.09 14.98 -5.63
N SER A 75 5.51 13.71 -5.73
CA SER A 75 6.90 13.38 -6.03
C SER A 75 7.32 13.76 -7.45
N ARG A 76 6.36 14.08 -8.33
CA ARG A 76 6.58 14.48 -9.73
C ARG A 76 6.53 16.00 -9.92
N ALA A 77 6.35 16.77 -8.84
CA ALA A 77 6.33 18.21 -8.93
C ALA A 77 7.68 18.78 -9.38
N GLY A 78 7.65 19.92 -10.09
CA GLY A 78 8.87 20.62 -10.51
C GLY A 78 9.71 21.10 -9.32
N GLY A 79 9.05 21.57 -8.26
CA GLY A 79 9.70 22.11 -7.06
C GLY A 79 10.41 21.06 -6.20
N ALA A 80 11.66 21.35 -5.82
CA ALA A 80 12.44 20.49 -4.92
C ALA A 80 11.81 20.39 -3.52
N ALA A 81 11.24 21.48 -3.02
CA ALA A 81 10.56 21.52 -1.73
C ALA A 81 9.33 20.59 -1.71
N GLU A 82 8.46 20.67 -2.72
CA GLU A 82 7.28 19.80 -2.83
C GLU A 82 7.68 18.31 -2.90
N ARG A 83 8.71 17.98 -3.70
CA ARG A 83 9.20 16.59 -3.78
C ARG A 83 9.75 16.09 -2.44
N ALA A 84 10.41 16.95 -1.67
CA ALA A 84 10.89 16.62 -0.34
C ALA A 84 9.72 16.38 0.64
N LEU A 85 8.67 17.20 0.60
CA LEU A 85 7.45 17.01 1.39
C LEU A 85 6.72 15.73 1.01
N ALA A 86 6.59 15.43 -0.29
CA ALA A 86 6.01 14.17 -0.77
C ALA A 86 6.77 12.95 -0.23
N SER A 87 8.11 13.00 -0.25
CA SER A 87 8.97 11.93 0.26
C SER A 87 8.93 11.82 1.79
N TRP A 88 8.73 12.93 2.49
CA TRP A 88 8.54 12.95 3.94
C TRP A 88 7.19 12.35 4.33
N LEU A 89 6.10 12.80 3.70
CA LEU A 89 4.75 12.29 3.94
C LEU A 89 4.67 10.78 3.69
N GLN A 90 5.31 10.28 2.64
CA GLN A 90 5.35 8.84 2.35
C GLN A 90 6.06 8.04 3.45
N ARG A 91 7.14 8.58 4.04
CA ARG A 91 7.80 7.96 5.19
C ARG A 91 6.90 7.96 6.43
N ARG A 92 6.16 9.04 6.68
CA ARG A 92 5.22 9.12 7.81
C ARG A 92 4.04 8.18 7.68
N ARG A 93 3.49 8.00 6.48
CA ARG A 93 2.48 6.98 6.18
C ARG A 93 2.99 5.57 6.51
N ARG A 94 4.21 5.25 6.08
CA ARG A 94 4.84 3.96 6.40
C ARG A 94 5.06 3.79 7.91
N ASP A 95 5.60 4.81 8.58
CA ASP A 95 5.80 4.77 10.03
C ASP A 95 4.46 4.60 10.77
N ALA A 96 3.36 5.18 10.28
CA ALA A 96 2.02 5.00 10.85
C ALA A 96 1.49 3.57 10.64
N ALA A 97 1.61 3.04 9.42
CA ALA A 97 1.21 1.67 9.09
C ALA A 97 1.97 0.62 9.94
N GLU A 98 3.22 0.92 10.30
CA GLU A 98 4.04 0.07 11.17
C GLU A 98 3.87 0.37 12.68
N GLY A 99 3.00 1.30 13.06
CA GLY A 99 2.78 1.70 14.47
C GLY A 99 3.95 2.42 15.12
N ARG A 100 4.95 2.87 14.34
CA ARG A 100 6.18 3.55 14.80
C ARG A 100 6.07 5.07 14.78
N LEU A 101 4.96 5.63 14.30
CA LEU A 101 4.79 7.07 14.21
C LEU A 101 4.55 7.69 15.60
N ALA A 102 5.33 8.71 15.93
CA ALA A 102 5.17 9.45 17.17
C ALA A 102 3.75 10.07 17.28
N PRO A 103 3.04 9.92 18.41
CA PRO A 103 1.67 10.43 18.58
C PRO A 103 1.51 11.90 18.21
N ALA A 104 2.43 12.77 18.65
CA ALA A 104 2.39 14.19 18.33
C ALA A 104 2.41 14.51 16.81
N VAL A 105 3.11 13.70 16.01
CA VAL A 105 3.13 13.88 14.54
C VAL A 105 1.84 13.31 13.93
N ARG A 106 1.36 12.17 14.44
CA ARG A 106 0.10 11.57 14.00
C ARG A 106 -1.08 12.51 14.24
N ASP A 107 -1.16 13.07 15.44
CA ASP A 107 -2.25 13.96 15.85
C ASP A 107 -2.17 15.30 15.11
N GLY A 108 -0.96 15.82 14.87
CA GLY A 108 -0.75 17.00 14.03
C GLY A 108 -1.14 16.81 12.56
N LEU A 109 -1.03 15.59 12.02
CA LEU A 109 -1.48 15.25 10.67
C LEU A 109 -2.97 14.87 10.62
N ALA A 110 -3.60 14.53 11.74
CA ALA A 110 -4.99 14.07 11.79
C ALA A 110 -6.02 15.09 11.29
N CYS A 111 -5.66 16.37 11.23
CA CYS A 111 -6.49 17.41 10.63
C CYS A 111 -6.55 17.35 9.08
N LEU A 112 -5.68 16.56 8.44
CA LEU A 112 -5.66 16.40 6.99
C LEU A 112 -6.52 15.18 6.57
N PRO A 113 -7.56 15.37 5.75
CA PRO A 113 -8.45 14.27 5.36
C PRO A 113 -7.72 13.24 4.51
N GLY A 114 -7.80 11.96 4.90
CA GLY A 114 -7.19 10.85 4.17
C GLY A 114 -5.67 10.94 4.09
N TRP A 115 -4.99 11.57 5.06
CA TRP A 115 -3.53 11.69 5.00
C TRP A 115 -2.82 10.35 5.16
N GLN A 116 -3.43 9.38 5.82
CA GLN A 116 -2.87 8.04 6.02
C GLN A 116 -2.97 7.22 4.74
N ASP A 117 -4.13 7.30 4.10
CA ASP A 117 -4.35 6.70 2.80
C ASP A 117 -3.53 7.49 1.77
N GLY A 118 -2.69 6.78 1.01
CA GLY A 118 -1.97 7.43 -0.07
C GLY A 118 -2.99 8.12 -0.97
N HIS A 119 -2.87 9.42 -1.25
CA HIS A 119 -3.58 10.05 -2.37
C HIS A 119 -3.41 9.22 -3.66
N ARG A 120 -2.29 8.50 -3.79
CA ARG A 120 -2.08 7.47 -4.82
C ARG A 120 -3.00 6.26 -4.69
N ALA A 121 -3.27 5.75 -3.50
CA ALA A 121 -4.23 4.67 -3.29
C ALA A 121 -5.64 5.11 -3.70
N ALA A 122 -6.06 6.32 -3.31
CA ALA A 122 -7.33 6.91 -3.75
C ALA A 122 -7.39 7.06 -5.29
N ILE A 123 -6.39 7.68 -5.92
CA ILE A 123 -6.32 7.79 -7.39
C ILE A 123 -6.28 6.40 -8.07
N ASN A 124 -5.52 5.45 -7.51
CA ASN A 124 -5.44 4.11 -8.06
C ASN A 124 -6.79 3.40 -7.96
N GLU A 125 -7.53 3.65 -6.88
CA GLU A 125 -8.87 3.12 -6.68
C GLU A 125 -9.85 3.76 -7.67
N GLU A 126 -9.86 5.09 -7.82
CA GLU A 126 -10.67 5.78 -8.84
C GLU A 126 -10.39 5.26 -10.24
N ARG A 127 -9.11 5.11 -10.62
CA ARG A 127 -8.73 4.52 -11.91
C ARG A 127 -9.20 3.08 -12.04
N TRP A 128 -9.15 2.31 -10.96
CA TRP A 128 -9.63 0.93 -10.97
C TRP A 128 -11.13 0.87 -11.21
N GLN A 129 -11.90 1.72 -10.51
CA GLN A 129 -13.35 1.85 -10.68
C GLN A 129 -13.72 2.33 -12.09
N GLN A 130 -12.99 3.31 -12.63
CA GLN A 130 -13.18 3.78 -14.00
C GLN A 130 -13.00 2.66 -15.01
N ARG A 131 -11.91 1.88 -14.90
CA ARG A 131 -11.66 0.74 -15.81
C ARG A 131 -12.70 -0.37 -15.66
N LEU A 132 -13.23 -0.59 -14.45
CA LEU A 132 -14.35 -1.51 -14.23
C LEU A 132 -15.61 -1.02 -14.96
N ALA A 133 -15.95 0.26 -14.85
CA ALA A 133 -17.09 0.86 -15.53
C ALA A 133 -16.95 0.77 -17.05
N GLU A 134 -15.77 1.10 -17.60
CA GLU A 134 -15.46 0.96 -19.02
C GLU A 134 -15.59 -0.49 -19.51
N LEU A 135 -15.08 -1.47 -18.75
CA LEU A 135 -15.24 -2.89 -19.09
C LEU A 135 -16.70 -3.34 -19.06
N THR A 136 -17.47 -2.87 -18.08
CA THR A 136 -18.88 -3.18 -17.94
C THR A 136 -19.68 -2.64 -19.13
N ALA A 137 -19.43 -1.38 -19.51
CA ALA A 137 -20.03 -0.76 -20.69
C ALA A 137 -19.64 -1.49 -21.98
N TYR A 138 -18.36 -1.88 -22.12
CA TYR A 138 -17.86 -2.63 -23.27
C TYR A 138 -18.59 -3.99 -23.42
N ARG A 139 -18.81 -4.70 -22.31
CA ARG A 139 -19.55 -5.97 -22.29
C ARG A 139 -21.05 -5.78 -22.52
N ALA A 140 -21.64 -4.70 -22.00
CA ALA A 140 -23.04 -4.35 -22.23
C ALA A 140 -23.32 -4.00 -23.71
N ALA A 141 -22.34 -3.43 -24.43
CA ALA A 141 -22.41 -3.16 -25.86
C ALA A 141 -22.35 -4.42 -26.76
N GLY A 142 -22.48 -5.62 -26.18
CA GLY A 142 -22.44 -6.89 -26.89
C GLY A 142 -21.05 -7.31 -27.38
N GLN A 143 -20.00 -6.60 -26.96
CA GLN A 143 -18.65 -6.94 -27.34
C GLN A 143 -18.14 -8.16 -26.55
N ASP A 144 -17.38 -8.99 -27.26
CA ASP A 144 -16.69 -10.13 -26.66
C ASP A 144 -15.44 -9.65 -25.88
N TRP A 145 -14.75 -10.50 -25.12
CA TRP A 145 -13.72 -10.05 -24.16
C TRP A 145 -12.60 -9.21 -24.80
N PRO A 146 -12.17 -8.10 -24.20
CA PRO A 146 -11.15 -7.23 -24.78
C PRO A 146 -9.80 -7.95 -24.91
N ARG A 147 -9.12 -7.74 -26.04
CA ARG A 147 -7.82 -8.33 -26.35
C ARG A 147 -6.70 -7.36 -25.98
N HIS A 148 -5.56 -7.88 -25.54
CA HIS A 148 -4.33 -7.06 -25.43
C HIS A 148 -3.39 -7.22 -26.64
N LYS A 149 -3.71 -8.10 -27.61
CA LYS A 149 -2.94 -8.31 -28.85
C LYS A 149 -3.88 -8.23 -30.05
N LYS A 150 -3.40 -7.61 -31.14
CA LYS A 150 -4.12 -7.46 -32.41
C LYS A 150 -5.52 -6.84 -32.20
N THR A 151 -5.54 -5.66 -31.61
CA THR A 151 -6.74 -4.91 -31.26
C THR A 151 -7.15 -3.99 -32.40
N VAL A 152 -8.45 -3.73 -32.51
CA VAL A 152 -9.01 -2.81 -33.51
C VAL A 152 -9.01 -1.37 -32.99
N THR A 153 -9.05 -1.18 -31.67
CA THR A 153 -9.08 0.13 -31.01
C THR A 153 -8.15 0.18 -29.80
N ASP A 154 -7.64 1.38 -29.49
CA ASP A 154 -6.77 1.62 -28.33
C ASP A 154 -7.50 1.34 -27.00
N THR A 155 -8.79 1.62 -26.93
CA THR A 155 -9.63 1.32 -25.77
C THR A 155 -9.74 -0.18 -25.49
N GLU A 156 -9.88 -1.01 -26.54
CA GLU A 156 -9.87 -2.47 -26.39
C GLU A 156 -8.52 -2.97 -25.85
N HIS A 157 -7.42 -2.38 -26.34
CA HIS A 157 -6.07 -2.71 -25.90
C HIS A 157 -5.85 -2.45 -24.41
N ASP A 158 -6.18 -1.24 -23.96
CA ASP A 158 -6.05 -0.82 -22.57
C ASP A 158 -6.85 -1.72 -21.63
N LEU A 159 -8.12 -1.99 -21.98
CA LEU A 159 -8.98 -2.87 -21.19
C LEU A 159 -8.45 -4.32 -21.20
N GLY A 160 -7.90 -4.77 -22.32
CA GLY A 160 -7.27 -6.08 -22.44
C GLY A 160 -6.05 -6.24 -21.54
N VAL A 161 -5.18 -5.22 -21.49
CA VAL A 161 -3.99 -5.20 -20.61
C VAL A 161 -4.40 -5.14 -19.15
N TRP A 162 -5.37 -4.30 -18.81
CA TRP A 162 -5.90 -4.18 -17.46
C TRP A 162 -6.52 -5.49 -16.97
N LEU A 163 -7.37 -6.12 -17.78
CA LEU A 163 -8.02 -7.40 -17.45
C LEU A 163 -7.01 -8.54 -17.34
N HIS A 164 -5.97 -8.55 -18.19
CA HIS A 164 -4.86 -9.48 -18.06
C HIS A 164 -4.15 -9.34 -16.71
N THR A 165 -3.90 -8.11 -16.28
CA THR A 165 -3.27 -7.81 -14.99
C THR A 165 -4.13 -8.30 -13.82
N GLN A 166 -5.45 -8.10 -13.85
CA GLN A 166 -6.35 -8.61 -12.79
C GLN A 166 -6.34 -10.14 -12.74
N ARG A 167 -6.41 -10.83 -13.89
CA ARG A 167 -6.32 -12.30 -13.96
C ARG A 167 -4.98 -12.84 -13.50
N TYR A 168 -3.90 -12.09 -13.76
CA TYR A 168 -2.57 -12.45 -13.27
C TYR A 168 -2.50 -12.37 -11.75
N LYS A 169 -3.00 -11.29 -11.15
CA LYS A 169 -3.07 -11.13 -9.69
C LYS A 169 -3.96 -12.18 -9.02
N LEU A 170 -5.12 -12.49 -9.59
CA LEU A 170 -6.02 -13.53 -9.09
C LEU A 170 -5.31 -14.89 -9.00
N ARG A 171 -4.61 -15.29 -10.07
CA ARG A 171 -3.85 -16.56 -10.11
C ARG A 171 -2.71 -16.64 -9.09
N ARG A 172 -2.22 -15.50 -8.61
CA ARG A 172 -1.18 -15.43 -7.56
C ARG A 172 -1.76 -15.26 -6.15
N GLY A 173 -3.08 -15.14 -6.00
CA GLY A 173 -3.72 -14.82 -4.73
C GLY A 173 -3.39 -13.40 -4.23
N GLU A 174 -2.97 -12.50 -5.13
CA GLU A 174 -2.57 -11.11 -4.82
C GLU A 174 -3.66 -10.10 -5.18
N LEU A 175 -4.83 -10.59 -5.63
CA LEU A 175 -5.97 -9.74 -5.91
C LEU A 175 -6.71 -9.45 -4.60
N ASP A 176 -7.02 -8.17 -4.38
CA ASP A 176 -7.84 -7.74 -3.26
C ASP A 176 -9.24 -8.42 -3.33
N PRO A 177 -9.70 -9.10 -2.27
CA PRO A 177 -11.01 -9.76 -2.25
C PRO A 177 -12.18 -8.82 -2.58
N ALA A 178 -12.09 -7.54 -2.21
CA ALA A 178 -13.12 -6.55 -2.55
C ALA A 178 -13.18 -6.32 -4.07
N LYS A 179 -12.01 -6.31 -4.74
CA LYS A 179 -11.89 -6.14 -6.20
C LYS A 179 -12.36 -7.36 -6.96
N GLU A 180 -12.08 -8.55 -6.44
CA GLU A 180 -12.63 -9.79 -6.98
C GLU A 180 -14.16 -9.82 -6.89
N THR A 181 -14.72 -9.46 -5.74
CA THR A 181 -16.18 -9.39 -5.53
C THR A 181 -16.83 -8.40 -6.49
N ALA A 182 -16.27 -7.20 -6.62
CA ALA A 182 -16.76 -6.19 -7.55
C ALA A 182 -16.68 -6.62 -9.02
N LEU A 183 -15.60 -7.29 -9.43
CA LEU A 183 -15.48 -7.86 -10.79
C LEU A 183 -16.48 -9.00 -11.04
N ASN A 184 -16.69 -9.88 -10.06
CA ASN A 184 -17.65 -10.97 -10.15
C ASN A 184 -19.09 -10.44 -10.26
N ALA A 185 -19.42 -9.37 -9.54
CA ALA A 185 -20.72 -8.73 -9.59
C ALA A 185 -20.96 -7.97 -10.91
N ALA A 186 -19.98 -7.18 -11.35
CA ALA A 186 -20.14 -6.32 -12.52
C ALA A 186 -20.01 -7.08 -13.86
N VAL A 187 -19.09 -8.05 -13.93
CA VAL A 187 -18.77 -8.75 -15.18
C VAL A 187 -18.56 -10.25 -14.96
N PRO A 188 -19.63 -11.05 -14.78
CA PRO A 188 -19.53 -12.49 -14.57
C PRO A 188 -18.72 -13.19 -15.68
N GLY A 189 -17.87 -14.15 -15.30
CA GLY A 189 -17.04 -14.91 -16.24
C GLY A 189 -15.72 -14.22 -16.65
N TRP A 190 -15.40 -13.07 -16.06
CA TRP A 190 -14.17 -12.33 -16.36
C TRP A 190 -12.89 -13.13 -16.08
N SER A 191 -12.89 -14.08 -15.14
CA SER A 191 -11.73 -14.89 -14.77
C SER A 191 -11.35 -15.93 -15.84
N ALA A 192 -12.33 -16.55 -16.49
CA ALA A 192 -12.14 -17.57 -17.52
C ALA A 192 -11.77 -16.98 -18.90
N GLY A 193 -12.33 -15.81 -19.24
CA GLY A 193 -12.13 -15.16 -20.53
C GLY A 193 -12.73 -15.95 -21.70
N ARG A 194 -12.31 -15.64 -22.94
CA ARG A 194 -12.72 -16.42 -24.12
C ARG A 194 -12.26 -17.86 -23.93
N THR A 195 -13.19 -18.81 -23.93
CA THR A 195 -12.87 -20.21 -24.15
C THR A 195 -12.09 -20.29 -25.46
N ARG A 196 -10.82 -20.68 -25.42
CA ARG A 196 -10.10 -21.00 -26.67
C ARG A 196 -10.92 -22.09 -27.33
N GLY A 197 -11.58 -21.75 -28.44
CA GLY A 197 -12.19 -22.73 -29.30
C GLY A 197 -11.10 -23.70 -29.74
N ARG A 198 -10.95 -24.83 -29.04
CA ARG A 198 -10.48 -26.03 -29.70
C ARG A 198 -11.58 -26.33 -30.69
N LYS A 199 -11.35 -26.08 -31.98
CA LYS A 199 -12.14 -26.74 -33.02
C LYS A 199 -12.09 -28.23 -32.67
N ALA A 200 -13.25 -28.84 -32.44
CA ALA A 200 -13.31 -30.29 -32.39
C ALA A 200 -12.64 -30.80 -33.68
N ARG A 201 -11.59 -31.61 -33.55
CA ARG A 201 -11.11 -32.38 -34.71
C ARG A 201 -12.30 -33.23 -35.14
N PRO A 202 -12.76 -33.17 -36.39
CA PRO A 202 -13.68 -34.19 -36.86
C PRO A 202 -12.94 -35.53 -36.74
N SER A 203 -13.50 -36.46 -35.98
CA SER A 203 -13.03 -37.84 -35.92
C SER A 203 -13.04 -38.40 -37.34
N PRO A 204 -11.93 -38.95 -37.85
CA PRO A 204 -11.96 -39.68 -39.09
C PRO A 204 -12.31 -41.12 -38.73
N ASP A 205 -13.60 -41.43 -38.54
CA ASP A 205 -14.03 -42.80 -38.79
C ASP A 205 -15.53 -42.89 -39.01
N SER A 206 -15.93 -43.85 -39.83
CA SER A 206 -17.27 -44.15 -40.38
C SER A 206 -17.46 -43.77 -41.86
N GLY A 207 -16.49 -44.11 -42.69
CA GLY A 207 -16.71 -44.35 -44.12
C GLY A 207 -16.54 -45.85 -44.39
N GLY A 208 -17.60 -46.64 -44.20
CA GLY A 208 -17.62 -48.05 -44.57
C GLY A 208 -17.41 -48.22 -46.07
N GLY A 209 -16.26 -48.78 -46.45
CA GLY A 209 -16.05 -49.33 -47.78
C GLY A 209 -16.73 -50.71 -47.88
N PRO A 210 -17.47 -51.01 -48.96
CA PRO A 210 -18.08 -52.32 -49.14
C PRO A 210 -17.00 -53.37 -49.42
N GLY A 211 -17.00 -54.42 -48.61
CA GLY A 211 -16.21 -55.63 -48.84
C GLY A 211 -16.69 -56.34 -50.10
N LEU A 212 -15.73 -56.60 -51.00
CA LEU A 212 -15.88 -57.49 -52.15
C LEU A 212 -16.01 -58.93 -51.64
N ASP A 213 -17.20 -59.49 -51.76
CA ASP A 213 -17.46 -60.93 -51.67
C ASP A 213 -17.10 -61.56 -53.03
N TRP A 214 -16.14 -62.48 -52.98
CA TRP A 214 -15.85 -63.44 -54.03
C TRP A 214 -16.69 -64.68 -53.78
N SER A 215 -17.69 -64.93 -54.63
CA SER A 215 -18.37 -66.21 -54.73
C SER A 215 -18.15 -66.81 -56.13
N CYS A 216 -17.60 -68.03 -56.13
CA CYS A 216 -17.45 -68.92 -57.27
C CYS A 216 -18.78 -69.59 -57.64
N GLU A 217 -19.09 -69.67 -58.94
CA GLU A 217 -19.53 -70.88 -59.66
C GLU A 217 -19.33 -70.68 -61.18
#